data_AF-A0A1N7BH85-F1
#
_entry.id   AF-A0A1N7BH85-F1
#
_cell.length_a   1.000
_cell.length_b   1.000
_cell.length_c   1.000
_cell.angle_alpha   90.00
_cell.angle_beta   90.00
_cell.angle_gamma   90.00
#
_symmetry.space_group_name_H-M   'P 1'
#
loop_
_entity.id
_entity.type
_entity.pdbx_description
1 polymer ?
#
loop_
_entity_poly.entity_id
_entity_poly.type
_entity_poly.pdbx_seq_one_letter_code
_entity_poly.pdbx_strand_id
1 'polypeptide(L)'
;MNFKKIHIGSTIKAKFQEEALDMQRVCNFMKCTESEIEQMFLEEDLTTDKLLRWSKLLEYDFFRAYSQHLILFSPPKKDISANTSHKKRSSLPEFRKNIYTKEIIEFILEQIETGKKTKLEIINDYKIPKTTLYKWIAKYTDKNR
;
A
#
# COMPACT_ATOMS: atom_id res chain seq x y z
N MET A 1 0.25 7.93 4.73
CA MET A 1 0.11 6.62 5.42
C MET A 1 1.50 6.02 5.64
N ASN A 2 1.78 5.44 6.82
CA ASN A 2 3.05 4.75 7.07
C ASN A 2 2.95 3.30 6.60
N PHE A 3 3.57 2.95 5.47
CA PHE A 3 3.52 1.58 4.97
C PHE A 3 4.38 0.60 5.79
N LYS A 4 5.29 1.07 6.65
CA LYS A 4 6.13 0.20 7.49
C LYS A 4 5.40 -0.28 8.74
N LYS A 5 4.55 0.58 9.32
CA LYS A 5 3.68 0.29 10.47
C LYS A 5 2.26 0.69 10.08
N ILE A 6 1.50 -0.28 9.58
CA ILE A 6 0.12 -0.06 9.12
C ILE A 6 -0.80 -0.08 10.34
N HIS A 7 -1.58 0.98 10.52
CA HIS A 7 -2.71 1.01 11.45
C HIS A 7 -3.99 1.18 10.63
N ILE A 8 -4.69 0.08 10.39
CA ILE A 8 -5.77 0.04 9.40
C ILE A 8 -7.02 0.77 9.89
N GLY A 9 -7.35 0.67 11.18
CA GLY A 9 -8.49 1.38 11.78
C GLY A 9 -8.43 2.89 11.57
N SER A 10 -7.28 3.50 11.84
CA SER A 10 -7.09 4.95 11.62
C SER A 10 -7.23 5.35 10.15
N THR A 11 -6.81 4.48 9.22
CA THR A 11 -6.92 4.72 7.78
C THR A 11 -8.37 4.63 7.31
N ILE A 12 -9.12 3.65 7.81
CA ILE A 12 -10.55 3.52 7.54
C ILE A 12 -11.29 4.72 8.12
N LYS A 13 -10.98 5.15 9.34
CA LYS A 13 -11.59 6.33 9.97
C LYS A 13 -11.40 7.58 9.11
N ALA A 14 -10.18 7.82 8.65
CA ALA A 14 -9.89 8.97 7.78
C ALA A 14 -10.74 8.92 6.50
N LYS A 15 -10.79 7.75 5.83
CA LYS A 15 -11.58 7.59 4.61
C LYS A 15 -13.08 7.72 4.85
N PHE A 16 -13.59 7.18 5.95
CA PHE A 16 -14.98 7.32 6.38
C PHE A 16 -15.36 8.80 6.60
N GLN A 17 -14.47 9.58 7.22
CA GLN A 17 -14.68 11.01 7.45
C GLN A 17 -14.66 11.82 6.14
N GLU A 18 -13.83 11.45 5.16
CA GLU A 18 -13.80 12.08 3.83
C GLU A 18 -15.11 11.88 3.04
N GLU A 19 -15.69 10.68 3.12
CA GLU A 19 -16.92 10.33 2.39
C GLU A 19 -18.20 10.86 3.06
N ALA A 20 -18.07 11.49 4.25
CA ALA A 20 -19.19 12.04 5.04
C ALA A 20 -20.38 11.07 5.19
N LEU A 21 -20.08 9.78 5.38
CA LEU A 21 -21.10 8.75 5.49
C LEU A 21 -21.84 8.82 6.83
N ASP A 22 -23.14 8.58 6.77
CA ASP A 22 -23.98 8.45 7.95
C ASP A 22 -23.65 7.16 8.74
N MET A 23 -23.46 7.30 10.05
CA MET A 23 -23.07 6.20 10.94
C MET A 23 -24.12 5.09 10.95
N GLN A 24 -25.41 5.43 10.94
CA GLN A 24 -26.49 4.44 10.95
C GLN A 24 -26.46 3.58 9.67
N ARG A 25 -26.24 4.20 8.50
CA ARG A 25 -26.03 3.47 7.24
C ARG A 25 -24.83 2.53 7.31
N VAL A 26 -23.73 2.96 7.91
CA VAL A 26 -22.54 2.12 8.09
C VAL A 26 -22.83 0.94 9.00
N CYS A 27 -23.42 1.17 10.18
CA CYS A 27 -23.83 0.12 11.12
C CYS A 27 -24.73 -0.92 10.44
N ASN A 28 -25.70 -0.48 9.64
CA ASN A 28 -26.58 -1.36 8.88
C ASN A 28 -25.82 -2.21 7.85
N PHE A 29 -24.91 -1.59 7.08
CA PHE A 29 -24.10 -2.32 6.10
C PHE A 29 -23.14 -3.30 6.78
N MET A 30 -22.53 -2.87 7.89
CA MET A 30 -21.55 -3.61 8.68
C MET A 30 -22.18 -4.62 9.63
N LYS A 31 -23.50 -4.59 9.82
CA LYS A 31 -24.25 -5.47 10.73
C LYS A 31 -23.65 -5.48 12.14
N CYS A 32 -23.30 -4.30 12.62
CA CYS A 32 -22.71 -4.10 13.94
C CYS A 32 -23.20 -2.78 14.53
N THR A 33 -22.90 -2.58 15.80
CA THR A 33 -23.23 -1.37 16.55
C THR A 33 -22.26 -0.23 16.25
N GLU A 34 -22.66 0.99 16.57
CA GLU A 34 -21.80 2.18 16.48
C GLU A 34 -20.55 2.02 17.33
N SER A 35 -20.68 1.50 18.55
CA SER A 35 -19.54 1.23 19.43
C SER A 35 -18.54 0.25 18.79
N GLU A 36 -19.00 -0.79 18.11
CA GLU A 36 -18.11 -1.70 17.38
C GLU A 36 -17.41 -1.03 16.21
N ILE A 37 -18.07 -0.10 15.49
CA ILE A 37 -17.44 0.70 14.44
C ILE A 37 -16.34 1.59 15.03
N GLU A 38 -16.63 2.28 16.14
CA GLU A 38 -15.66 3.11 16.83
C GLU A 38 -14.45 2.31 17.30
N GLN A 39 -14.66 1.09 17.81
CA GLN A 39 -13.57 0.18 18.17
C GLN A 39 -12.73 -0.20 16.94
N MET A 40 -13.37 -0.52 15.80
CA MET A 40 -12.63 -0.84 14.57
C MET A 40 -11.70 0.30 14.12
N PHE A 41 -12.04 1.56 14.42
CA PHE A 41 -11.17 2.68 14.10
C PHE A 41 -9.91 2.77 14.97
N LEU A 42 -9.92 2.14 16.14
CA LEU A 42 -8.79 2.09 17.07
C LEU A 42 -7.91 0.86 16.88
N GLU A 43 -8.37 -0.15 16.14
CA GLU A 43 -7.60 -1.37 15.90
C GLU A 43 -6.47 -1.17 14.87
N GLU A 44 -5.27 -1.70 15.17
CA GLU A 44 -4.12 -1.67 14.26
C GLU A 44 -4.35 -2.56 13.03
N ASP A 45 -5.01 -3.70 13.23
CA ASP A 45 -5.39 -4.66 12.21
C ASP A 45 -6.88 -5.02 12.32
N LEU A 46 -7.44 -5.55 11.24
CA LEU A 46 -8.81 -6.03 11.18
C LEU A 46 -8.83 -7.40 10.54
N THR A 47 -9.83 -8.20 10.89
CA THR A 47 -10.10 -9.43 10.15
C THR A 47 -10.34 -9.12 8.67
N THR A 48 -9.89 -10.02 7.79
CA THR A 48 -9.95 -9.80 6.35
C THR A 48 -11.38 -9.63 5.82
N ASP A 49 -12.37 -10.27 6.45
CA ASP A 49 -13.78 -10.07 6.14
C ASP A 49 -14.24 -8.63 6.44
N LYS A 50 -13.95 -8.10 7.64
CA LYS A 50 -14.26 -6.72 8.01
C LYS A 50 -13.56 -5.74 7.06
N LEU A 51 -12.28 -5.97 6.78
CA LEU A 51 -11.50 -5.11 5.89
C LEU A 51 -12.04 -5.10 4.44
N LEU A 52 -12.49 -6.26 3.94
CA LEU A 52 -13.11 -6.37 2.62
C LEU A 52 -14.45 -5.64 2.56
N ARG A 53 -15.26 -5.70 3.62
CA ARG A 53 -16.53 -4.96 3.71
C ARG A 53 -16.30 -3.46 3.76
N TRP A 54 -15.34 -3.00 4.54
CA TRP A 54 -14.91 -1.59 4.53
C TRP A 54 -14.42 -1.15 3.14
N SER A 55 -13.63 -2.00 2.46
CA SER A 55 -13.14 -1.70 1.12
C SER A 55 -14.28 -1.52 0.11
N LYS A 56 -15.33 -2.34 0.22
CA LYS A 56 -16.53 -2.23 -0.63
C LYS A 56 -17.38 -1.01 -0.27
N LEU A 57 -17.56 -0.74 1.02
CA LEU A 57 -18.40 0.37 1.50
C LEU A 57 -17.82 1.73 1.15
N LEU A 58 -16.49 1.87 1.28
CA LEU A 58 -15.76 3.12 1.05
C LEU A 58 -15.13 3.19 -0.34
N GLU A 59 -15.41 2.21 -1.21
CA GLU A 59 -14.87 2.07 -2.57
C GLU A 59 -13.34 2.26 -2.63
N TYR A 60 -12.64 1.80 -1.60
CA TYR A 60 -11.20 2.00 -1.41
C TYR A 60 -10.50 0.66 -1.14
N ASP A 61 -9.45 0.35 -1.91
CA ASP A 61 -8.67 -0.88 -1.73
C ASP A 61 -7.70 -0.74 -0.54
N PHE A 62 -8.17 -1.08 0.66
CA PHE A 62 -7.34 -1.07 1.87
C PHE A 62 -6.26 -2.16 1.87
N PHE A 63 -6.40 -3.23 1.06
CA PHE A 63 -5.38 -4.28 0.92
C PHE A 63 -4.12 -3.77 0.23
N ARG A 64 -4.24 -2.65 -0.49
CA ARG A 64 -3.09 -2.01 -1.12
C ARG A 64 -2.03 -1.62 -0.10
N ALA A 65 -2.39 -1.15 1.08
CA ALA A 65 -1.44 -0.80 2.13
C ALA A 65 -0.48 -1.97 2.45
N TYR A 66 -1.04 -3.17 2.62
CA TYR A 66 -0.28 -4.38 2.90
C TYR A 66 0.54 -4.84 1.69
N SER A 67 -0.03 -4.76 0.48
CA SER A 67 0.71 -5.05 -0.75
C SER A 67 1.92 -4.13 -0.91
N GLN A 68 1.78 -2.85 -0.57
CA GLN A 68 2.88 -1.89 -0.59
C GLN A 68 3.93 -2.16 0.47
N HIS A 69 3.51 -2.55 1.68
CA HIS A 69 4.45 -2.99 2.70
C HIS A 69 5.33 -4.13 2.16
N LEU A 70 4.71 -5.14 1.54
CA LEU A 70 5.44 -6.26 0.96
C LEU A 70 6.41 -5.80 -0.14
N ILE A 71 6.00 -4.89 -1.02
CA ILE A 71 6.86 -4.38 -2.09
C ILE A 71 8.08 -3.62 -1.53
N LEU A 72 7.87 -2.77 -0.53
CA LEU A 72 8.90 -1.86 -0.02
C LEU A 72 9.82 -2.47 1.04
N PHE A 73 9.32 -3.45 1.82
CA PHE A 73 10.02 -3.92 3.02
C PHE A 73 10.29 -5.43 3.03
N SER A 74 9.84 -6.19 2.03
CA SER A 74 10.22 -7.62 1.95
C SER A 74 11.72 -7.77 1.69
N PRO A 75 12.41 -8.71 2.37
CA PRO A 75 13.79 -8.97 2.07
C PRO A 75 13.94 -9.42 0.61
N PRO A 76 15.09 -9.12 -0.04
CA PRO A 76 15.37 -9.67 -1.35
C PRO A 76 15.23 -11.19 -1.28
N LYS A 77 14.50 -11.78 -2.23
CA LYS A 77 14.51 -13.23 -2.39
C LYS A 77 15.98 -13.64 -2.51
N LYS A 78 16.48 -14.49 -1.62
CA LYS A 78 17.70 -15.25 -1.90
C LYS A 78 17.42 -15.95 -3.22
N ASP A 79 18.22 -15.69 -4.24
CA ASP A 79 18.18 -16.44 -5.50
C ASP A 79 18.60 -17.88 -5.21
N ILE A 80 17.72 -18.65 -4.58
CA ILE A 80 17.84 -20.11 -4.45
C ILE A 80 17.71 -20.73 -5.86
N SER A 81 17.32 -19.94 -6.88
CA SER A 81 17.13 -20.36 -8.26
C SER A 81 18.12 -19.77 -9.27
N ALA A 82 19.31 -19.30 -8.88
CA ALA A 82 20.31 -18.87 -9.88
C ALA A 82 20.74 -20.02 -10.83
N ASN A 83 20.43 -21.28 -10.50
CA ASN A 83 20.77 -22.47 -11.29
C ASN A 83 19.58 -23.27 -11.85
N THR A 84 18.37 -22.71 -11.96
CA THR A 84 17.29 -23.42 -12.67
C THR A 84 16.61 -22.55 -13.72
N SER A 85 16.99 -22.80 -14.97
CA SER A 85 16.39 -22.35 -16.23
C SER A 85 14.91 -22.73 -16.41
N HIS A 86 14.24 -23.20 -15.36
CA HIS A 86 12.82 -23.55 -15.33
C HIS A 86 12.18 -23.01 -14.05
N LYS A 87 11.83 -21.72 -14.04
CA LYS A 87 10.81 -21.23 -13.08
C LYS A 87 9.53 -22.00 -13.37
N LYS A 88 9.26 -23.06 -12.59
CA LYS A 88 7.96 -23.74 -12.60
C LYS A 88 6.90 -22.66 -12.43
N ARG A 89 6.09 -22.46 -13.47
CA ARG A 89 4.95 -21.55 -13.39
C ARG A 89 4.06 -22.04 -12.25
N SER A 90 3.73 -21.14 -11.34
CA SER A 90 2.83 -21.46 -10.25
C SER A 90 1.47 -21.83 -10.83
N SER A 91 0.77 -22.77 -10.20
CA SER A 91 -0.66 -23.01 -10.49
C SER A 91 -1.54 -21.87 -9.95
N LEU A 92 -1.00 -21.02 -9.07
CA LEU A 92 -1.69 -19.86 -8.54
C LEU A 92 -1.57 -18.66 -9.50
N PRO A 93 -2.56 -17.75 -9.49
CA PRO A 93 -2.50 -16.51 -10.24
C PRO A 93 -1.23 -15.73 -9.93
N GLU A 94 -0.56 -15.25 -10.98
CA GLU A 94 0.59 -14.36 -10.84
C GLU A 94 0.10 -12.91 -10.77
N PHE A 95 0.33 -12.26 -9.63
CA PHE A 95 0.07 -10.84 -9.48
C PHE A 95 1.24 -10.02 -10.02
N ARG A 96 0.94 -8.83 -10.57
CA ARG A 96 1.97 -7.89 -11.02
C ARG A 96 2.93 -7.60 -9.87
N LYS A 97 4.22 -7.86 -10.10
CA LYS A 97 5.28 -7.73 -9.08
C LYS A 97 5.33 -6.35 -8.42
N ASN A 98 5.00 -5.31 -9.19
CA ASN A 98 5.04 -3.93 -8.72
C ASN A 98 3.74 -3.24 -9.10
N ILE A 99 3.09 -2.61 -8.12
CA ILE A 99 1.97 -1.71 -8.35
C ILE A 99 2.24 -0.39 -7.63
N TYR A 100 3.06 0.46 -8.22
CA TYR A 100 3.41 1.74 -7.63
C TYR A 100 2.24 2.72 -7.71
N THR A 101 1.68 3.10 -6.56
CA THR A 101 0.64 4.13 -6.49
C THR A 101 1.27 5.52 -6.48
N LYS A 102 0.47 6.56 -6.69
CA LYS A 102 0.93 7.95 -6.70
C LYS A 102 1.62 8.31 -5.37
N GLU A 103 1.06 7.85 -4.25
CA GLU A 103 1.56 8.12 -2.90
C GLU A 103 2.94 7.49 -2.67
N ILE A 104 3.22 6.33 -3.26
CA ILE A 104 4.57 5.73 -3.21
C ILE A 104 5.53 6.54 -4.06
N ILE A 105 5.11 6.94 -5.25
CA ILE A 105 5.97 7.73 -6.13
C ILE A 105 6.36 9.03 -5.39
N GLU A 106 5.38 9.71 -4.79
CA GLU A 106 5.60 10.92 -3.99
C GLU A 106 6.52 10.66 -2.79
N PHE A 107 6.27 9.62 -2.00
CA PHE A 107 7.13 9.25 -0.88
C PHE A 107 8.60 9.02 -1.32
N ILE A 108 8.80 8.30 -2.42
CA ILE A 108 10.14 7.99 -2.94
C ILE A 108 10.84 9.25 -3.47
N LEU A 109 10.11 10.13 -4.17
CA LEU A 109 10.65 11.39 -4.65
C LEU A 109 11.01 12.32 -3.49
N GLU A 110 10.18 12.40 -2.44
CA GLU A 110 10.46 13.16 -1.23
C GLU A 110 11.75 12.68 -0.54
N GLN A 111 12.01 11.37 -0.47
CA GLN A 111 13.26 10.85 0.12
C GLN A 111 14.51 11.32 -0.65
N ILE A 112 14.38 11.50 -1.97
CA ILE A 112 15.47 11.98 -2.84
C ILE A 112 15.64 13.49 -2.69
N GLU A 113 14.53 14.25 -2.73
CA GLU A 113 14.54 15.72 -2.60
C GLU A 113 15.07 16.18 -1.25
N THR A 114 14.69 15.49 -0.17
CA THR A 114 15.18 15.78 1.19
C THR A 114 16.59 15.28 1.45
N GLY A 115 17.20 14.55 0.51
CA GLY A 115 18.53 13.96 0.66
C GLY A 115 18.60 12.80 1.66
N LYS A 116 17.46 12.32 2.19
CA LYS A 116 17.41 11.18 3.12
C LYS A 116 17.94 9.89 2.50
N LYS A 117 17.74 9.71 1.19
CA LYS A 117 18.27 8.58 0.42
C LYS A 117 18.71 9.01 -0.97
N THR A 118 19.83 8.44 -1.41
CA THR A 118 20.32 8.55 -2.78
C THR A 118 19.50 7.70 -3.74
N LYS A 119 19.56 8.03 -5.04
CA LYS A 119 18.92 7.23 -6.10
C LYS A 119 19.37 5.76 -6.07
N LEU A 120 20.63 5.50 -5.72
CA LEU A 120 21.20 4.15 -5.62
C LEU A 120 20.58 3.38 -4.43
N GLU A 121 20.48 4.02 -3.27
CA GLU A 121 19.84 3.44 -2.09
C GLU A 121 18.36 3.15 -2.34
N ILE A 122 17.64 4.05 -3.00
CA ILE A 122 16.24 3.79 -3.40
C ILE A 122 16.11 2.54 -4.27
N ILE A 123 16.98 2.40 -5.30
CA ILE A 123 16.97 1.24 -6.20
C ILE A 123 17.24 -0.05 -5.41
N ASN A 124 18.20 -0.01 -4.49
CA ASN A 124 18.64 -1.19 -3.75
C ASN A 124 17.67 -1.59 -2.62
N ASP A 125 17.15 -0.62 -1.87
CA ASP A 125 16.33 -0.86 -0.68
C ASP A 125 14.88 -1.17 -1.06
N TYR A 126 14.30 -0.37 -1.96
CA TYR A 126 12.89 -0.51 -2.35
C TYR A 126 12.69 -1.34 -3.63
N LYS A 127 13.77 -1.89 -4.19
CA LYS A 127 13.76 -2.72 -5.41
C LYS A 127 13.06 -2.06 -6.60
N ILE A 128 13.15 -0.73 -6.67
CA ILE A 128 12.57 0.03 -7.77
C ILE A 128 13.54 -0.04 -8.95
N PRO A 129 13.12 -0.56 -10.12
CA PRO A 129 14.00 -0.62 -11.27
C PRO A 129 14.54 0.76 -11.63
N LYS A 130 15.84 0.85 -11.95
CA LYS A 130 16.50 2.11 -12.34
C LYS A 130 15.69 2.88 -13.37
N THR A 131 15.24 2.21 -14.43
CA THR A 131 14.44 2.83 -15.49
C THR A 131 13.10 3.37 -14.98
N THR A 132 12.46 2.70 -14.03
CA THR A 132 11.22 3.16 -13.39
C THR A 132 11.47 4.42 -12.55
N LEU A 133 12.49 4.42 -11.70
CA LEU A 133 12.80 5.55 -10.84
C LEU A 133 13.13 6.80 -11.65
N TYR A 134 13.96 6.66 -12.69
CA TYR A 134 14.34 7.79 -13.55
C TYR A 134 13.14 8.33 -14.35
N LYS A 135 12.20 7.47 -14.78
CA LYS A 135 10.94 7.91 -15.40
C LYS A 135 10.08 8.73 -14.44
N TRP A 136 10.03 8.37 -13.16
CA TRP A 136 9.30 9.15 -12.17
C TRP A 136 9.93 10.51 -11.96
N ILE A 137 11.24 10.56 -11.74
CA ILE A 137 11.97 11.82 -11.58
C ILE A 137 11.68 12.73 -12.78
N ALA A 138 11.89 12.26 -14.02
CA ALA A 138 11.62 13.06 -15.21
C ALA A 138 10.16 13.57 -15.27
N LYS A 139 9.18 12.68 -15.02
CA LYS A 139 7.75 13.01 -15.10
C LYS A 139 7.29 14.03 -14.04
N TYR A 140 7.83 13.96 -12.83
CA TYR A 140 7.35 14.75 -11.69
C TYR A 140 8.22 15.98 -11.41
N THR A 141 9.49 16.00 -11.81
CA THR A 141 10.35 17.19 -11.73
C THR A 141 9.95 18.26 -12.76
N ASP A 142 9.47 17.87 -13.96
CA ASP A 142 8.94 18.83 -14.96
C ASP A 142 7.57 19.42 -14.58
N LYS A 143 6.83 18.79 -13.67
CA LYS A 143 5.50 19.28 -13.22
C LYS A 143 5.56 20.28 -12.06
N ASN A 144 6.69 20.37 -11.36
CA ASN A 144 6.90 21.27 -10.24
C ASN A 144 7.66 22.55 -10.66
N ARG A 145 7.68 22.86 -11.96
CA ARG A 145 8.33 24.03 -12.56
C ARG A 145 7.30 24.85 -13.33
#